data_AF-A0A857L0M3-F1
#
_entry.id   AF-A0A857L0M3-F1
#
_cell.length_a   1.000
_cell.length_b   1.000
_cell.length_c   1.000
_cell.angle_alpha   90.00
_cell.angle_beta   90.00
_cell.angle_gamma   90.00
#
_symmetry.space_group_name_H-M   'P 1'
#
loop_
_entity.id
_entity.type
_entity.pdbx_description
1 polymer ?
#
loop_
_entity_poly.entity_id
_entity_poly.type
_entity_poly.pdbx_seq_one_letter_code
_entity_poly.pdbx_strand_id
1 'polypeptide(L)'
;MVTPTWDELLRRNRATATKAISATVHTSGVGGWREHHVWHAPPDLWRIEDADGNPERIAGTRWYFDRSGEVMVRTDRFAQRTAGASHAGGPEQLLVLHRDWPEQAPRTAELQLIDGRSATFSTPDAPEPRYRAAGEVVATRVRGRAGWTVPCVRTANGHPITWTFDDECGVVIGRNAGGFGAIELSDLVVTDHFSPAVFGFHGDYIDIAQAVRDSEREVRQEDVFRDTQGAGNTIERYLGTYAPLFVRTDFSDKTSWEAVVAVVGSRNSDGDEPDLTLIDNRDYSGWTTDRFLEVIDGVPDYILIADARTMTHPDLPVLFLSTAAADAEWAGRGDQVRVAARSVAAVDAALSIAEHTIAELADEAGRDGIYR
;
A
#
# COMPACT_ATOMS: atom_id res chain seq x y z
N MET A 1 -22.64 -50.98 16.82
CA MET A 1 -22.81 -49.53 16.68
C MET A 1 -24.06 -49.29 15.86
N VAL A 2 -24.92 -48.36 16.29
CA VAL A 2 -26.09 -47.94 15.51
C VAL A 2 -25.61 -46.93 14.47
N THR A 3 -26.00 -47.10 13.20
CA THR A 3 -25.67 -46.15 12.14
C THR A 3 -26.34 -44.80 12.42
N PRO A 4 -25.58 -43.70 12.55
CA PRO A 4 -26.17 -42.38 12.79
C PRO A 4 -26.90 -41.87 11.55
N THR A 5 -27.90 -41.03 11.77
CA THR A 5 -28.56 -40.31 10.68
C THR A 5 -27.70 -39.13 10.22
N TRP A 6 -28.00 -38.61 9.02
CA TRP A 6 -27.36 -37.39 8.50
C TRP A 6 -27.49 -36.20 9.47
N ASP A 7 -28.69 -35.99 10.01
CA ASP A 7 -28.96 -34.90 10.96
C ASP A 7 -28.17 -35.06 12.26
N GLU A 8 -27.98 -36.30 12.71
CA GLU A 8 -27.16 -36.58 13.87
C GLU A 8 -25.68 -36.27 13.64
N LEU A 9 -25.14 -36.59 12.45
CA LEU A 9 -23.77 -36.23 12.07
C LEU A 9 -23.59 -34.71 12.02
N LEU A 10 -24.53 -33.98 11.43
CA LEU A 10 -24.50 -32.52 11.39
C LEU A 10 -24.56 -31.90 12.80
N ARG A 11 -25.43 -32.43 13.68
CA ARG A 11 -25.53 -31.97 15.06
C ARG A 11 -24.21 -32.18 15.81
N ARG A 12 -23.57 -33.35 15.67
CA ARG A 12 -22.26 -33.63 16.28
C ARG A 12 -21.19 -32.70 15.71
N ASN A 13 -21.17 -32.47 14.40
CA ASN A 13 -20.21 -31.57 13.77
C ASN A 13 -20.36 -30.11 14.23
N ARG A 14 -21.58 -29.59 14.35
CA ARG A 14 -21.83 -28.24 14.88
C ARG A 14 -21.39 -28.09 16.33
N ALA A 15 -21.46 -29.14 17.14
CA ALA A 15 -20.96 -29.10 18.53
C ALA A 15 -19.45 -28.83 18.61
N THR A 16 -18.71 -29.01 17.52
CA THR A 16 -17.27 -28.69 17.44
C THR A 16 -16.98 -27.22 17.14
N ALA A 17 -17.99 -26.42 16.77
CA ALA A 17 -17.83 -25.02 16.37
C ALA A 17 -17.22 -24.10 17.45
N THR A 18 -17.35 -24.49 18.73
CA THR A 18 -16.81 -23.75 19.87
C THR A 18 -15.51 -24.35 20.41
N LYS A 19 -15.00 -25.43 19.79
CA LYS A 19 -13.82 -26.15 20.24
C LYS A 19 -12.59 -25.70 19.49
N ALA A 20 -11.46 -25.71 20.18
CA ALA A 20 -10.15 -25.58 19.58
C ALA A 20 -9.67 -26.97 19.11
N ILE A 21 -9.15 -27.04 17.88
CA ILE A 21 -8.83 -28.29 17.20
C ILE A 21 -7.40 -28.21 16.67
N SER A 22 -6.61 -29.27 16.88
CA SER A 22 -5.36 -29.47 16.16
C SER A 22 -5.34 -30.84 15.48
N ALA A 23 -4.69 -30.93 14.32
CA ALA A 23 -4.56 -32.16 13.57
C ALA A 23 -3.39 -32.08 12.59
N THR A 24 -2.93 -33.24 12.13
CA THR A 24 -2.11 -33.35 10.92
C THR A 24 -3.03 -33.52 9.72
N VAL A 25 -2.94 -32.60 8.75
CA VAL A 25 -3.75 -32.60 7.54
C VAL A 25 -2.95 -33.17 6.38
N HIS A 26 -3.47 -34.25 5.81
CA HIS A 26 -2.92 -34.93 4.66
C HIS A 26 -3.71 -34.50 3.42
N THR A 27 -3.06 -33.86 2.45
CA THR A 27 -3.69 -33.47 1.18
C THR A 27 -3.04 -34.21 0.02
N SER A 28 -3.84 -34.89 -0.80
CA SER A 28 -3.34 -35.56 -2.00
C SER A 28 -3.14 -34.57 -3.15
N GLY A 29 -2.01 -34.68 -3.85
CA GLY A 29 -1.69 -33.89 -5.03
C GLY A 29 -0.95 -34.72 -6.08
N VAL A 30 -0.55 -34.09 -7.17
CA VAL A 30 0.14 -34.73 -8.30
C VAL A 30 1.46 -35.42 -7.87
N GLY A 31 2.13 -34.86 -6.86
CA GLY A 31 3.38 -35.39 -6.31
C GLY A 31 3.22 -36.34 -5.11
N GLY A 32 2.00 -36.82 -4.82
CA GLY A 32 1.71 -37.62 -3.64
C GLY A 32 1.01 -36.82 -2.53
N TRP A 33 1.11 -37.30 -1.31
CA TRP A 33 0.50 -36.65 -0.14
C TRP A 33 1.43 -35.57 0.41
N ARG A 34 0.85 -34.43 0.80
CA ARG A 34 1.51 -33.37 1.56
C ARG A 34 0.92 -33.30 2.95
N GLU A 35 1.76 -33.03 3.93
CA GLU A 35 1.38 -32.96 5.34
C GLU A 35 1.53 -31.53 5.85
N HIS A 36 0.56 -31.08 6.65
CA HIS A 36 0.62 -29.82 7.39
C HIS A 36 0.13 -30.06 8.80
N HIS A 37 0.75 -29.43 9.79
CA HIS A 37 0.22 -29.38 11.14
C HIS A 37 -0.65 -28.13 11.28
N VAL A 38 -1.89 -28.32 11.73
CA VAL A 38 -2.88 -27.24 11.79
C VAL A 38 -3.42 -27.10 13.21
N TRP A 39 -3.54 -25.85 13.65
CA TRP A 39 -4.27 -25.46 14.85
C TRP A 39 -5.33 -24.44 14.49
N HIS A 40 -6.53 -24.65 15.02
CA HIS A 40 -7.67 -23.76 14.90
C HIS A 40 -8.22 -23.47 16.30
N ALA A 41 -8.47 -22.20 16.59
CA ALA A 41 -9.30 -21.80 17.71
C ALA A 41 -10.37 -20.80 17.24
N PRO A 42 -11.65 -20.99 17.62
CA PRO A 42 -12.71 -20.05 17.31
C PRO A 42 -12.41 -18.64 17.88
N PRO A 43 -12.90 -17.57 17.22
CA PRO A 43 -13.70 -17.60 16.01
C PRO A 43 -12.88 -17.87 14.74
N ASP A 44 -11.65 -17.37 14.61
CA ASP A 44 -10.86 -17.51 13.37
C ASP A 44 -9.34 -17.36 13.63
N LEU A 45 -8.84 -18.00 14.70
CA LEU A 45 -7.40 -18.11 14.94
C LEU A 45 -6.85 -19.36 14.26
N TRP A 46 -5.75 -19.20 13.53
CA TRP A 46 -5.15 -20.29 12.75
C TRP A 46 -3.64 -20.30 12.89
N ARG A 47 -3.07 -21.50 12.92
CA ARG A 47 -1.65 -21.76 12.66
C ARG A 47 -1.56 -22.94 11.73
N ILE A 48 -0.73 -22.80 10.70
CA ILE A 48 -0.39 -23.87 9.77
C ILE A 48 1.12 -23.93 9.69
N GLU A 49 1.64 -25.13 9.90
CA GLU A 49 3.04 -25.47 9.74
C GLU A 49 3.19 -26.54 8.67
N ASP A 50 4.34 -26.54 8.01
CA ASP A 50 4.76 -27.68 7.18
C ASP A 50 5.09 -28.91 8.03
N ALA A 51 5.44 -30.02 7.36
CA ALA A 51 5.78 -31.28 8.02
C ALA A 51 7.03 -31.21 8.93
N ASP A 52 7.88 -30.20 8.73
CA ASP A 52 9.08 -29.96 9.53
C ASP A 52 8.79 -29.05 10.75
N GLY A 53 7.54 -28.59 10.91
CA GLY A 53 7.10 -27.71 12.00
C GLY A 53 7.42 -26.23 11.77
N ASN A 54 7.78 -25.83 10.55
CA ASN A 54 8.03 -24.42 10.28
C ASN A 54 6.68 -23.72 9.95
N PRO A 55 6.41 -22.52 10.50
CA PRO A 55 5.16 -21.79 10.28
C PRO A 55 5.01 -21.25 8.85
N GLU A 56 3.99 -21.70 8.14
CA GLU A 56 3.63 -21.18 6.81
C GLU A 56 2.60 -20.07 6.89
N ARG A 57 1.64 -20.19 7.83
CA ARG A 57 0.58 -19.20 8.02
C ARG A 57 0.16 -19.12 9.48
N ILE A 58 0.04 -17.91 10.00
CA ILE A 58 -0.48 -17.63 11.34
C ILE A 58 -1.51 -16.50 11.26
N ALA A 59 -2.77 -16.82 11.51
CA ALA A 59 -3.85 -15.84 11.63
C ALA A 59 -4.12 -15.57 13.11
N GLY A 60 -3.53 -14.49 13.65
CA GLY A 60 -3.72 -14.03 15.02
C GLY A 60 -4.92 -13.09 15.16
N THR A 61 -5.07 -12.48 16.34
CA THR A 61 -6.18 -11.54 16.63
C THR A 61 -6.06 -10.22 15.89
N ARG A 62 -4.85 -9.68 15.79
CA ARG A 62 -4.55 -8.39 15.15
C ARG A 62 -3.75 -8.54 13.86
N TRP A 63 -2.85 -9.51 13.86
CA TRP A 63 -1.87 -9.68 12.80
C TRP A 63 -2.12 -10.97 12.07
N TYR A 64 -1.77 -10.96 10.80
CA TYR A 64 -1.74 -12.12 9.95
C TYR A 64 -0.32 -12.26 9.40
N PHE A 65 0.22 -13.47 9.44
CA PHE A 65 1.55 -13.78 8.95
C PHE A 65 1.45 -14.86 7.88
N ASP A 66 2.01 -14.60 6.71
CA ASP A 66 2.16 -15.58 5.63
C ASP A 66 3.64 -15.72 5.27
N ARG A 67 4.08 -16.95 4.98
CA ARG A 67 5.42 -17.22 4.48
C ARG A 67 5.53 -16.78 3.03
N SER A 68 6.60 -16.04 2.73
CA SER A 68 7.01 -15.67 1.38
C SER A 68 8.48 -16.06 1.20
N GLY A 69 8.75 -17.19 0.55
CA GLY A 69 10.09 -17.76 0.49
C GLY A 69 10.57 -18.18 1.88
N GLU A 70 11.71 -17.65 2.33
CA GLU A 70 12.32 -17.96 3.63
C GLU A 70 11.89 -17.01 4.77
N VAL A 71 11.06 -16.01 4.48
CA VAL A 71 10.68 -14.96 5.46
C VAL A 71 9.19 -14.96 5.72
N MET A 72 8.79 -14.60 6.96
CA MET A 72 7.41 -14.33 7.29
C MET A 72 7.05 -12.88 6.98
N VAL A 73 5.89 -12.67 6.39
CA VAL A 73 5.38 -11.34 6.05
C VAL A 73 4.19 -11.03 6.95
N ARG A 74 4.27 -9.93 7.71
CA ARG A 74 3.23 -9.44 8.59
C ARG A 74 2.32 -8.45 7.87
N THR A 75 1.02 -8.71 7.94
CA THR A 75 -0.03 -7.79 7.51
C THR A 75 -1.00 -7.49 8.66
N ASP A 76 -1.63 -6.32 8.61
CA ASP A 76 -2.77 -6.03 9.48
C ASP A 76 -3.97 -6.86 9.01
N ARG A 77 -4.55 -7.63 9.93
CA ARG A 77 -5.68 -8.53 9.64
C ARG A 77 -6.88 -7.77 9.04
N PHE A 78 -7.07 -6.51 9.42
CA PHE A 78 -8.20 -5.69 8.95
C PHE A 78 -7.90 -4.89 7.69
N ALA A 79 -6.62 -4.76 7.30
CA ALA A 79 -6.24 -4.17 6.01
C ALA A 79 -6.46 -5.15 4.85
N GLN A 80 -6.47 -6.46 5.13
CA GLN A 80 -6.72 -7.52 4.16
C GLN A 80 -8.23 -7.73 3.93
N ARG A 81 -8.96 -6.67 3.53
CA ARG A 81 -10.43 -6.73 3.28
C ARG A 81 -10.84 -7.49 2.02
N THR A 82 -9.91 -7.97 1.20
CA THR A 82 -10.22 -8.50 -0.16
C THR A 82 -9.70 -9.90 -0.46
N ALA A 83 -8.80 -10.45 0.36
CA ALA A 83 -8.54 -11.89 0.31
C ALA A 83 -9.46 -12.53 1.34
N GLY A 84 -10.73 -12.74 0.96
CA GLY A 84 -11.55 -13.71 1.68
C GLY A 84 -10.71 -14.97 1.74
N ALA A 85 -10.20 -15.31 2.94
CA ALA A 85 -9.54 -16.56 3.20
C ALA A 85 -10.54 -17.61 2.76
N SER A 86 -10.39 -18.06 1.52
CA SER A 86 -11.30 -18.98 0.91
C SER A 86 -10.84 -20.30 1.47
N HIS A 87 -11.33 -20.61 2.68
CA HIS A 87 -11.18 -21.91 3.35
C HIS A 87 -11.75 -23.06 2.47
N ALA A 88 -12.28 -22.72 1.30
CA ALA A 88 -12.68 -23.61 0.23
C ALA A 88 -11.45 -24.20 -0.48
N GLY A 89 -10.92 -25.30 0.05
CA GLY A 89 -9.93 -26.14 -0.64
C GLY A 89 -8.55 -26.20 0.01
N GLY A 90 -8.30 -25.40 1.05
CA GLY A 90 -7.11 -25.52 1.91
C GLY A 90 -7.27 -26.59 3.00
N PRO A 91 -6.17 -26.96 3.69
CA PRO A 91 -6.18 -27.96 4.77
C PRO A 91 -7.17 -27.62 5.91
N GLU A 92 -7.47 -26.34 6.11
CA GLU A 92 -8.45 -25.82 7.08
C GLU A 92 -9.90 -26.29 6.87
N GLN A 93 -10.27 -26.70 5.65
CA GLN A 93 -11.67 -26.89 5.25
C GLN A 93 -12.41 -27.86 6.18
N LEU A 94 -11.72 -28.91 6.64
CA LEU A 94 -12.31 -29.96 7.45
C LEU A 94 -12.70 -29.47 8.85
N LEU A 95 -11.91 -28.55 9.42
CA LEU A 95 -12.05 -28.09 10.81
C LEU A 95 -13.21 -27.09 10.98
N VAL A 96 -13.61 -26.42 9.90
CA VAL A 96 -14.70 -25.43 9.91
C VAL A 96 -15.90 -25.80 9.05
N LEU A 97 -16.00 -27.06 8.63
CA LEU A 97 -17.07 -27.50 7.72
C LEU A 97 -18.48 -27.34 8.30
N HIS A 98 -18.62 -27.24 9.62
CA HIS A 98 -19.89 -26.91 10.29
C HIS A 98 -20.52 -25.61 9.77
N ARG A 99 -19.71 -24.67 9.27
CA ARG A 99 -20.15 -23.39 8.69
C ARG A 99 -20.89 -23.56 7.36
N ASP A 100 -20.62 -24.64 6.65
CA ASP A 100 -21.23 -24.93 5.34
C ASP A 100 -22.63 -25.57 5.46
N TRP A 101 -23.08 -25.87 6.69
CA TRP A 101 -24.42 -26.35 7.04
C TRP A 101 -25.07 -25.50 8.14
N PRO A 102 -25.47 -24.25 7.84
CA PRO A 102 -26.16 -23.40 8.81
C PRO A 102 -27.43 -24.08 9.33
N GLU A 103 -27.75 -23.83 10.60
CA GLU A 103 -29.02 -24.29 11.17
C GLU A 103 -30.16 -23.56 10.46
N GLN A 104 -31.13 -24.32 9.97
CA GLN A 104 -32.33 -23.73 9.38
C GLN A 104 -33.22 -23.22 10.52
N ALA A 105 -33.18 -21.92 10.79
CA ALA A 105 -34.11 -21.31 11.72
C ALA A 105 -35.56 -21.50 11.17
N PRO A 106 -36.51 -21.97 11.99
CA PRO A 106 -37.90 -22.07 11.56
C PRO A 106 -38.42 -20.68 11.19
N ARG A 107 -39.15 -20.59 10.07
CA ARG A 107 -39.80 -19.33 9.64
C ARG A 107 -40.74 -18.86 10.73
N THR A 108 -40.44 -17.74 11.35
CA THR A 108 -41.42 -16.98 12.13
C THR A 108 -41.95 -15.87 11.24
N ALA A 109 -43.19 -16.02 10.77
CA ALA A 109 -43.92 -14.92 10.16
C ALA A 109 -44.62 -14.18 11.30
N GLU A 110 -44.13 -12.99 11.63
CA GLU A 110 -44.78 -12.13 12.61
C GLU A 110 -45.69 -11.14 11.87
N LEU A 111 -46.97 -11.15 12.22
CA LEU A 111 -47.97 -10.27 11.63
C LEU A 111 -48.01 -9.00 12.47
N GLN A 112 -47.42 -7.91 11.97
CA GLN A 112 -47.44 -6.63 12.67
C GLN A 112 -48.46 -5.70 12.01
N LEU A 113 -49.30 -5.08 12.84
CA LEU A 113 -50.21 -4.00 12.43
C LEU A 113 -49.48 -2.67 12.59
N ILE A 114 -49.15 -2.03 11.48
CA ILE A 114 -48.54 -0.70 11.45
C ILE A 114 -49.52 0.22 10.73
N ASP A 115 -49.96 1.28 11.39
CA ASP A 115 -50.91 2.29 10.88
C ASP A 115 -52.17 1.68 10.22
N GLY A 116 -52.78 0.70 10.89
CA GLY A 116 -54.03 0.07 10.43
C GLY A 116 -53.88 -0.82 9.18
N ARG A 117 -52.66 -1.08 8.73
CA ARG A 117 -52.35 -2.02 7.66
C ARG A 117 -51.56 -3.20 8.22
N SER A 118 -51.95 -4.41 7.85
CA SER A 118 -51.21 -5.63 8.19
C SER A 118 -49.98 -5.74 7.30
N ALA A 119 -48.79 -5.82 7.90
CA ALA A 119 -47.54 -6.13 7.23
C ALA A 119 -46.98 -7.45 7.79
N THR A 120 -46.73 -8.41 6.92
CA THR A 120 -46.11 -9.68 7.27
C THR A 120 -44.61 -9.55 7.09
N PHE A 121 -43.85 -9.59 8.19
CA PHE A 121 -42.40 -9.66 8.13
C PHE A 121 -41.99 -11.12 8.27
N SER A 122 -41.30 -11.64 7.26
CA SER A 122 -40.65 -12.96 7.32
C SER A 122 -39.16 -12.76 7.52
N THR A 123 -38.53 -13.58 8.36
CA THR A 123 -37.08 -13.69 8.38
C THR A 123 -36.57 -14.05 6.98
N PRO A 124 -35.44 -13.46 6.50
CA PRO A 124 -34.83 -13.86 5.24
C PRO A 124 -34.65 -15.38 5.17
N ASP A 125 -34.78 -15.96 3.98
CA ASP A 125 -34.51 -17.40 3.82
C ASP A 125 -33.11 -17.72 4.36
N ALA A 126 -33.03 -18.73 5.22
CA ALA A 126 -31.74 -19.23 5.66
C ALA A 126 -30.93 -19.62 4.41
N PRO A 127 -29.65 -19.21 4.31
CA PRO A 127 -28.85 -19.51 3.13
C PRO A 127 -28.85 -21.02 2.89
N GLU A 128 -29.07 -21.39 1.63
CA GLU A 128 -29.13 -22.79 1.23
C GLU A 128 -27.81 -23.49 1.64
N PRO A 129 -27.87 -24.66 2.31
CA PRO A 129 -26.66 -25.35 2.74
C PRO A 129 -25.80 -25.67 1.51
N ARG A 130 -24.48 -25.55 1.67
CA ARG A 130 -23.54 -25.69 0.55
C ARG A 130 -23.48 -27.12 0.01
N TYR A 131 -23.81 -28.10 0.84
CA TYR A 131 -23.82 -29.53 0.49
C TYR A 131 -25.11 -30.20 0.95
N ARG A 132 -25.60 -31.15 0.16
CA ARG A 132 -26.75 -32.00 0.48
C ARG A 132 -26.35 -33.47 0.46
N ALA A 133 -26.80 -34.26 1.43
CA ALA A 133 -26.63 -35.71 1.40
C ALA A 133 -27.32 -36.30 0.16
N ALA A 134 -26.65 -37.24 -0.48
CA ALA A 134 -27.06 -37.86 -1.74
C ALA A 134 -26.98 -39.40 -1.70
N GLY A 135 -26.65 -39.98 -0.56
CA GLY A 135 -26.52 -41.43 -0.40
C GLY A 135 -26.54 -41.87 1.06
N GLU A 136 -26.33 -43.16 1.26
CA GLU A 136 -26.35 -43.78 2.59
C GLU A 136 -25.12 -43.42 3.43
N VAL A 137 -25.30 -43.45 4.76
CA VAL A 137 -24.23 -43.28 5.73
C VAL A 137 -23.52 -44.62 5.92
N VAL A 138 -22.22 -44.67 5.65
CA VAL A 138 -21.42 -45.91 5.67
C VAL A 138 -20.28 -45.81 6.67
N ALA A 139 -20.12 -46.83 7.52
CA ALA A 139 -18.99 -46.91 8.45
C ALA A 139 -17.67 -47.06 7.68
N THR A 140 -16.64 -46.33 8.10
CA THR A 140 -15.30 -46.36 7.48
C THR A 140 -14.20 -46.16 8.52
N ARG A 141 -12.94 -46.23 8.06
CA ARG A 141 -11.78 -45.75 8.80
C ARG A 141 -10.95 -44.80 7.95
N VAL A 142 -10.55 -43.68 8.53
CA VAL A 142 -9.63 -42.71 7.92
C VAL A 142 -8.43 -42.56 8.85
N ARG A 143 -7.23 -42.86 8.33
CA ARG A 143 -5.95 -42.76 9.08
C ARG A 143 -6.01 -43.37 10.49
N GLY A 144 -6.68 -44.52 10.62
CA GLY A 144 -6.84 -45.26 11.88
C GLY A 144 -8.05 -44.87 12.72
N ARG A 145 -8.67 -43.71 12.51
CA ARG A 145 -9.89 -43.26 13.22
C ARG A 145 -11.15 -43.84 12.60
N ALA A 146 -12.10 -44.24 13.45
CA ALA A 146 -13.41 -44.72 13.00
C ALA A 146 -14.30 -43.52 12.64
N GLY A 147 -15.06 -43.65 11.55
CA GLY A 147 -15.94 -42.58 11.11
C GLY A 147 -17.07 -43.03 10.21
N TRP A 148 -17.87 -42.06 9.80
CA TRP A 148 -19.06 -42.24 8.98
C TRP A 148 -18.94 -41.43 7.71
N THR A 149 -18.86 -42.12 6.57
CA THR A 149 -18.79 -41.52 5.25
C THR A 149 -20.19 -41.28 4.69
N VAL A 150 -20.41 -40.09 4.15
CA VAL A 150 -21.66 -39.67 3.52
C VAL A 150 -21.38 -39.11 2.13
N PRO A 151 -21.94 -39.70 1.06
CA PRO A 151 -21.98 -39.08 -0.26
C PRO A 151 -22.86 -37.84 -0.23
N CYS A 152 -22.35 -36.74 -0.77
CA CYS A 152 -23.03 -35.47 -0.89
C CYS A 152 -22.91 -34.91 -2.31
N VAL A 153 -23.75 -33.93 -2.61
CA VAL A 153 -23.64 -33.08 -3.79
C VAL A 153 -23.48 -31.63 -3.36
N ARG A 154 -22.62 -30.88 -4.05
CA ARG A 154 -22.49 -29.44 -3.84
C ARG A 154 -23.67 -28.73 -4.48
N THR A 155 -24.40 -27.93 -3.71
CA THR A 155 -25.67 -27.34 -4.14
C THR A 155 -25.52 -26.40 -5.35
N ALA A 156 -24.41 -25.66 -5.41
CA ALA A 156 -24.18 -24.67 -6.46
C ALA A 156 -24.03 -25.25 -7.88
N ASN A 157 -23.56 -26.50 -8.00
CA ASN A 157 -23.18 -27.07 -9.31
C ASN A 157 -23.40 -28.59 -9.44
N GLY A 158 -23.99 -29.23 -8.44
CA GLY A 158 -24.28 -30.66 -8.44
C GLY A 158 -23.05 -31.58 -8.34
N HIS A 159 -21.84 -31.04 -8.14
CA HIS A 159 -20.64 -31.87 -8.13
C HIS A 159 -20.66 -32.85 -6.93
N PRO A 160 -20.37 -34.15 -7.17
CA PRO A 160 -20.32 -35.14 -6.10
C PRO A 160 -19.10 -34.90 -5.21
N ILE A 161 -19.29 -35.10 -3.91
CA ILE A 161 -18.27 -34.99 -2.90
C ILE A 161 -18.62 -35.92 -1.74
N THR A 162 -17.63 -36.50 -1.12
CA THR A 162 -17.80 -37.42 0.00
C THR A 162 -17.16 -36.81 1.24
N TRP A 163 -17.90 -36.79 2.35
CA TRP A 163 -17.44 -36.31 3.64
C TRP A 163 -17.39 -37.46 4.64
N THR A 164 -16.36 -37.50 5.48
CA THR A 164 -16.25 -38.51 6.55
C THR A 164 -16.18 -37.81 7.90
N PHE A 165 -17.14 -38.12 8.77
CA PHE A 165 -17.24 -37.59 10.12
C PHE A 165 -16.61 -38.56 11.12
N ASP A 166 -15.83 -38.04 12.06
CA ASP A 166 -15.32 -38.82 13.18
C ASP A 166 -16.47 -39.30 14.06
N ASP A 167 -16.49 -40.59 14.41
CA ASP A 167 -17.58 -41.17 15.20
C ASP A 167 -17.62 -40.60 16.63
N GLU A 168 -16.45 -40.32 17.21
CA GLU A 168 -16.28 -39.90 18.60
C GLU A 168 -16.57 -38.40 18.79
N CYS A 169 -15.90 -37.53 18.02
CA CYS A 169 -15.97 -36.08 18.25
C CYS A 169 -16.84 -35.31 17.23
N GLY A 170 -17.23 -35.93 16.11
CA GLY A 170 -18.03 -35.29 15.07
C GLY A 170 -17.28 -34.33 14.14
N VAL A 171 -15.97 -34.14 14.33
CA VAL A 171 -15.13 -33.40 13.38
C VAL A 171 -15.11 -34.12 12.04
N VAL A 172 -15.08 -33.39 10.92
CA VAL A 172 -14.91 -34.02 9.61
C VAL A 172 -13.43 -34.39 9.47
N ILE A 173 -13.14 -35.67 9.25
CA ILE A 173 -11.78 -36.22 9.17
C ILE A 173 -11.38 -36.61 7.74
N GLY A 174 -12.31 -36.54 6.79
CA GLY A 174 -12.03 -36.92 5.41
C GLY A 174 -12.90 -36.19 4.39
N ARG A 175 -12.31 -35.85 3.25
CA ARG A 175 -12.97 -35.34 2.05
C ARG A 175 -12.44 -36.07 0.82
N ASN A 176 -13.35 -36.47 -0.06
CA ASN A 176 -13.00 -36.93 -1.41
C ASN A 176 -13.95 -36.31 -2.45
N ALA A 177 -13.41 -35.60 -3.44
CA ALA A 177 -14.17 -34.97 -4.52
C ALA A 177 -13.85 -35.55 -5.92
N GLY A 178 -13.14 -36.68 -5.97
CA GLY A 178 -12.61 -37.26 -7.20
C GLY A 178 -11.31 -36.60 -7.70
N GLY A 179 -10.45 -37.37 -8.38
CA GLY A 179 -9.15 -36.89 -8.88
C GLY A 179 -8.11 -36.65 -7.77
N PHE A 180 -7.30 -35.59 -7.92
CA PHE A 180 -6.37 -35.11 -6.89
C PHE A 180 -7.10 -34.12 -5.94
N GLY A 181 -6.68 -34.04 -4.67
CA GLY A 181 -7.27 -33.15 -3.68
C GLY A 181 -8.18 -33.83 -2.65
N ALA A 182 -7.92 -35.11 -2.36
CA ALA A 182 -8.45 -35.74 -1.16
C ALA A 182 -7.76 -35.14 0.08
N ILE A 183 -8.52 -34.95 1.15
CA ILE A 183 -8.01 -34.39 2.41
C ILE A 183 -8.37 -35.36 3.53
N GLU A 184 -7.42 -35.73 4.37
CA GLU A 184 -7.60 -36.63 5.50
C GLU A 184 -6.90 -36.08 6.75
N LEU A 185 -7.46 -36.37 7.94
CA LEU A 185 -6.86 -35.99 9.21
C LEU A 185 -6.23 -37.18 9.94
N SER A 186 -5.06 -36.95 10.55
CA SER A 186 -4.52 -37.78 11.63
C SER A 186 -4.24 -36.93 12.86
N ASP A 187 -3.91 -37.58 13.99
CA ASP A 187 -3.46 -36.90 15.21
C ASP A 187 -4.42 -35.82 15.72
N LEU A 188 -5.72 -36.08 15.54
CA LEU A 188 -6.80 -35.16 15.89
C LEU A 188 -6.90 -34.98 17.41
N VAL A 189 -6.82 -33.73 17.85
CA VAL A 189 -7.04 -33.29 19.22
C VAL A 189 -8.15 -32.26 19.23
N VAL A 190 -9.15 -32.45 20.09
CA VAL A 190 -10.25 -31.51 20.33
C VAL A 190 -10.21 -31.07 21.80
N THR A 191 -10.12 -29.77 22.03
CA THR A 191 -10.00 -29.17 23.37
C THR A 191 -10.86 -27.90 23.47
N ASP A 192 -11.03 -27.37 24.67
CA ASP A 192 -11.78 -26.13 24.89
C ASP A 192 -11.01 -24.89 24.42
N HIS A 193 -9.69 -24.89 24.58
CA HIS A 193 -8.83 -23.78 24.20
C HIS A 193 -7.38 -24.23 23.98
N PHE A 194 -6.64 -23.45 23.18
CA PHE A 194 -5.18 -23.47 23.14
C PHE A 194 -4.62 -22.22 23.81
N SER A 195 -3.35 -22.27 24.22
CA SER A 195 -2.63 -21.06 24.60
C SER A 195 -2.63 -20.04 23.45
N PRO A 196 -2.95 -18.76 23.69
CA PRO A 196 -2.88 -17.72 22.66
C PRO A 196 -1.51 -17.61 21.98
N ALA A 197 -0.44 -18.03 22.67
CA ALA A 197 0.92 -18.03 22.14
C ALA A 197 1.10 -18.91 20.89
N VAL A 198 0.26 -19.96 20.72
CA VAL A 198 0.26 -20.79 19.50
C VAL A 198 -0.01 -19.94 18.26
N PHE A 199 -0.86 -18.93 18.39
CA PHE A 199 -1.26 -18.04 17.30
C PHE A 199 -0.40 -16.77 17.21
N GLY A 200 0.76 -16.77 17.88
CA GLY A 200 1.78 -15.73 17.76
C GLY A 200 2.94 -16.16 16.85
N PHE A 201 3.62 -15.16 16.30
CA PHE A 201 4.90 -15.35 15.61
C PHE A 201 5.97 -14.51 16.29
N HIS A 202 7.12 -15.14 16.59
CA HIS A 202 8.23 -14.54 17.34
C HIS A 202 9.56 -14.52 16.56
N GLY A 203 9.58 -15.03 15.34
CA GLY A 203 10.75 -14.97 14.48
C GLY A 203 10.86 -13.65 13.71
N ASP A 204 11.82 -13.59 12.81
CA ASP A 204 12.03 -12.44 11.93
C ASP A 204 10.92 -12.34 10.88
N TYR A 205 10.42 -11.12 10.67
CA TYR A 205 9.37 -10.85 9.68
C TYR A 205 9.57 -9.50 8.99
N ILE A 206 8.98 -9.39 7.81
CA ILE A 206 8.81 -8.11 7.09
C ILE A 206 7.43 -7.57 7.41
N ASP A 207 7.35 -6.33 7.91
CA ASP A 207 6.09 -5.60 8.02
C ASP A 207 5.85 -4.76 6.77
N ILE A 208 4.86 -5.15 5.96
CA ILE A 208 4.53 -4.44 4.71
C ILE A 208 4.16 -2.98 5.00
N ALA A 209 3.37 -2.72 6.04
CA ALA A 209 2.93 -1.37 6.34
C ALA A 209 4.11 -0.48 6.77
N GLN A 210 5.10 -1.07 7.45
CA GLN A 210 6.33 -0.36 7.78
C GLN A 210 7.20 -0.13 6.54
N ALA A 211 7.41 -1.16 5.71
CA ALA A 211 8.19 -1.05 4.48
C ALA A 211 7.66 0.03 3.53
N VAL A 212 6.34 0.14 3.38
CA VAL A 212 5.70 1.20 2.58
C VAL A 212 6.00 2.58 3.17
N ARG A 213 5.83 2.76 4.48
CA ARG A 213 6.10 4.05 5.14
C ARG A 213 7.57 4.47 5.01
N ASP A 214 8.49 3.51 5.11
CA ASP A 214 9.92 3.78 4.98
C ASP A 214 10.27 4.19 3.56
N SER A 215 9.73 3.50 2.55
CA SER A 215 9.90 3.87 1.15
C SER A 215 9.33 5.25 0.82
N GLU A 216 8.12 5.58 1.30
CA GLU A 216 7.53 6.91 1.13
C GLU A 216 8.37 8.02 1.79
N ARG A 217 8.97 7.72 2.94
CA ARG A 217 9.85 8.67 3.64
C ARG A 217 11.15 8.88 2.88
N GLU A 218 11.75 7.82 2.33
CA GLU A 218 12.97 7.92 1.51
C GLU A 218 12.73 8.75 0.26
N VAL A 219 11.63 8.49 -0.47
CA VAL A 219 11.26 9.29 -1.65
C VAL A 219 11.07 10.76 -1.28
N ARG A 220 10.34 11.05 -0.18
CA ARG A 220 10.15 12.43 0.27
C ARG A 220 11.47 13.11 0.66
N GLN A 221 12.39 12.37 1.27
CA GLN A 221 13.71 12.89 1.62
C GLN A 221 14.56 13.17 0.38
N GLU A 222 14.48 12.30 -0.63
CA GLU A 222 15.15 12.52 -1.91
C GLU A 222 14.58 13.73 -2.66
N ASP A 223 13.25 13.90 -2.68
CA ASP A 223 12.59 15.06 -3.28
C ASP A 223 12.99 16.36 -2.57
N VAL A 224 12.99 16.39 -1.23
CA VAL A 224 13.45 17.55 -0.46
C VAL A 224 14.91 17.87 -0.76
N PHE A 225 15.77 16.85 -0.86
CA PHE A 225 17.18 17.03 -1.19
C PHE A 225 17.36 17.62 -2.61
N ARG A 226 16.61 17.11 -3.59
CA ARG A 226 16.60 17.60 -4.98
C ARG A 226 16.12 19.04 -5.07
N ASP A 227 14.99 19.35 -4.44
CA ASP A 227 14.41 20.70 -4.42
C ASP A 227 15.39 21.70 -3.78
N THR A 228 16.10 21.32 -2.70
CA THR A 228 17.09 22.18 -2.01
C THR A 228 18.36 22.45 -2.83
N GLN A 229 18.71 21.56 -3.77
CA GLN A 229 19.90 21.71 -4.63
C GLN A 229 19.54 22.12 -6.06
N GLY A 230 18.26 22.38 -6.35
CA GLY A 230 17.75 22.69 -7.67
C GLY A 230 17.82 21.54 -8.69
N ALA A 231 18.36 20.39 -8.29
CA ALA A 231 18.61 19.23 -9.14
C ALA A 231 17.31 18.46 -9.37
N GLY A 232 16.64 18.73 -10.50
CA GLY A 232 15.33 18.15 -10.84
C GLY A 232 14.17 19.15 -10.82
N ASN A 233 14.44 20.39 -10.42
CA ASN A 233 13.48 21.48 -10.63
C ASN A 233 13.39 21.82 -12.12
N THR A 234 12.19 22.14 -12.57
CA THR A 234 11.91 22.57 -13.95
C THR A 234 11.18 23.91 -13.90
N ILE A 235 11.45 24.79 -14.86
CA ILE A 235 10.79 26.10 -14.99
C ILE A 235 9.27 25.90 -15.05
N GLU A 236 8.81 24.89 -15.79
CA GLU A 236 7.40 24.56 -15.97
C GLU A 236 6.67 24.26 -14.65
N ARG A 237 7.37 23.73 -13.64
CA ARG A 237 6.80 23.45 -12.31
C ARG A 237 6.47 24.72 -11.53
N TYR A 238 7.15 25.83 -11.83
CA TYR A 238 7.09 27.09 -11.08
C TYR A 238 6.50 28.26 -11.89
N LEU A 239 6.03 28.02 -13.12
CA LEU A 239 5.24 29.02 -13.84
C LEU A 239 3.99 29.38 -13.03
N GLY A 240 3.72 30.68 -12.89
CA GLY A 240 2.59 31.18 -12.08
C GLY A 240 2.90 31.33 -10.59
N THR A 241 4.11 31.00 -10.12
CA THR A 241 4.56 31.38 -8.77
C THR A 241 5.29 32.72 -8.80
N TYR A 242 5.05 33.57 -7.80
CA TYR A 242 5.65 34.91 -7.73
C TYR A 242 7.14 34.91 -7.33
N ALA A 243 7.66 33.81 -6.77
CA ALA A 243 9.07 33.68 -6.42
C ALA A 243 9.94 33.65 -7.70
N PRO A 244 10.99 34.49 -7.82
CA PRO A 244 11.88 34.47 -8.97
C PRO A 244 12.64 33.14 -9.08
N LEU A 245 12.95 32.74 -10.32
CA LEU A 245 13.72 31.51 -10.59
C LEU A 245 15.20 31.85 -10.77
N PHE A 246 16.09 31.10 -10.12
CA PHE A 246 17.52 31.17 -10.37
C PHE A 246 17.99 29.96 -11.21
N VAL A 247 18.14 30.18 -12.52
CA VAL A 247 18.34 29.13 -13.51
C VAL A 247 19.79 29.05 -13.95
N ARG A 248 20.38 27.84 -13.84
CA ARG A 248 21.69 27.54 -14.41
C ARG A 248 21.56 27.17 -15.88
N THR A 249 22.28 27.88 -16.74
CA THR A 249 22.36 27.57 -18.18
C THR A 249 23.75 27.16 -18.63
N ASP A 250 24.79 27.43 -17.83
CA ASP A 250 26.15 26.95 -18.08
C ASP A 250 26.59 25.91 -17.06
N PHE A 251 26.95 24.72 -17.56
CA PHE A 251 27.36 23.57 -16.75
C PHE A 251 28.86 23.29 -16.84
N SER A 252 29.66 24.26 -17.32
CA SER A 252 31.10 24.07 -17.58
C SER A 252 31.93 24.00 -16.30
N ASP A 253 31.51 24.71 -15.25
CA ASP A 253 32.20 24.76 -13.96
C ASP A 253 31.21 24.51 -12.80
N LYS A 254 31.40 23.39 -12.10
CA LYS A 254 30.59 23.06 -10.92
C LYS A 254 31.03 23.84 -9.68
N THR A 255 32.32 24.15 -9.55
CA THR A 255 32.85 24.88 -8.39
C THR A 255 32.35 26.33 -8.41
N SER A 256 32.39 26.98 -9.57
CA SER A 256 31.83 28.33 -9.72
C SER A 256 30.32 28.36 -9.52
N TRP A 257 29.61 27.30 -9.92
CA TRP A 257 28.17 27.15 -9.63
C TRP A 257 27.89 27.08 -8.12
N GLU A 258 28.59 26.22 -7.40
CA GLU A 258 28.45 26.11 -5.94
C GLU A 258 28.81 27.44 -5.26
N ALA A 259 29.82 28.15 -5.76
CA ALA A 259 30.19 29.46 -5.25
C ALA A 259 29.11 30.53 -5.47
N VAL A 260 28.51 30.61 -6.67
CA VAL A 260 27.45 31.59 -6.94
C VAL A 260 26.20 31.28 -6.13
N VAL A 261 25.80 30.01 -6.01
CA VAL A 261 24.64 29.61 -5.18
C VAL A 261 24.87 29.98 -3.72
N ALA A 262 26.07 29.74 -3.19
CA ALA A 262 26.41 30.10 -1.82
C ALA A 262 26.36 31.61 -1.56
N VAL A 263 26.79 32.43 -2.53
CA VAL A 263 26.77 33.90 -2.38
C VAL A 263 25.35 34.44 -2.58
N VAL A 264 24.65 34.00 -3.62
CA VAL A 264 23.30 34.46 -3.94
C VAL A 264 22.30 34.08 -2.86
N GLY A 265 22.38 32.86 -2.31
CA GLY A 265 21.52 32.42 -1.21
C GLY A 265 21.90 32.96 0.18
N SER A 266 22.92 33.83 0.27
CA SER A 266 23.34 34.40 1.55
C SER A 266 22.59 35.70 1.87
N ARG A 267 22.41 35.99 3.17
CA ARG A 267 21.81 37.24 3.62
C ARG A 267 22.69 38.45 3.34
N ASN A 268 22.08 39.57 2.95
CA ASN A 268 22.79 40.85 2.86
C ASN A 268 23.09 41.46 4.25
N SER A 269 23.75 42.63 4.27
CA SER A 269 24.08 43.36 5.50
C SER A 269 22.86 43.82 6.30
N ASP A 270 21.72 43.97 5.65
CA ASP A 270 20.46 44.44 6.25
C ASP A 270 19.58 43.26 6.74
N GLY A 271 20.02 42.02 6.47
CA GLY A 271 19.40 40.78 6.93
C GLY A 271 18.40 40.17 5.93
N ASP A 272 18.25 40.75 4.75
CA ASP A 272 17.38 40.24 3.69
C ASP A 272 17.97 38.99 3.05
N GLU A 273 17.12 38.01 2.78
CA GLU A 273 17.44 36.75 2.12
C GLU A 273 16.58 36.69 0.84
N PRO A 274 17.17 36.46 -0.34
CA PRO A 274 16.40 36.49 -1.58
C PRO A 274 15.54 35.23 -1.70
N ASP A 275 14.26 35.41 -2.07
CA ASP A 275 13.27 34.32 -2.15
C ASP A 275 13.31 33.64 -3.52
N LEU A 276 14.43 32.96 -3.80
CA LEU A 276 14.72 32.38 -5.11
C LEU A 276 14.48 30.88 -5.14
N THR A 277 13.87 30.40 -6.23
CA THR A 277 13.80 28.96 -6.54
C THR A 277 14.97 28.56 -7.42
N LEU A 278 15.86 27.70 -6.92
CA LEU A 278 17.02 27.22 -7.66
C LEU A 278 16.63 26.20 -8.75
N ILE A 279 17.10 26.38 -9.98
CA ILE A 279 16.89 25.48 -11.11
C ILE A 279 18.26 25.04 -11.68
N ASP A 280 18.78 23.89 -11.22
CA ASP A 280 20.04 23.25 -11.68
C ASP A 280 19.71 22.06 -12.59
N ASN A 281 19.18 22.34 -13.78
CA ASN A 281 18.71 21.31 -14.72
C ASN A 281 19.36 21.46 -16.11
N ARG A 282 20.04 20.40 -16.55
CA ARG A 282 20.82 20.36 -17.80
C ARG A 282 19.99 20.54 -19.07
N ASP A 283 18.68 20.34 -19.01
CA ASP A 283 17.79 20.59 -20.16
C ASP A 283 17.76 22.08 -20.57
N TYR A 284 18.12 22.98 -19.64
CA TYR A 284 18.26 24.42 -19.87
C TYR A 284 19.67 24.84 -20.30
N SER A 285 20.58 23.87 -20.52
CA SER A 285 21.96 24.15 -20.94
C SER A 285 21.98 24.94 -22.25
N GLY A 286 22.62 26.12 -22.22
CA GLY A 286 22.74 27.00 -23.38
C GLY A 286 21.47 27.73 -23.80
N TRP A 287 20.40 27.72 -22.99
CA TRP A 287 19.21 28.53 -23.26
C TRP A 287 19.54 30.02 -23.32
N THR A 288 18.98 30.70 -24.30
CA THR A 288 19.11 32.15 -24.49
C THR A 288 17.95 32.88 -23.80
N THR A 289 18.10 34.19 -23.58
CA THR A 289 17.04 35.06 -23.06
C THR A 289 15.76 34.97 -23.90
N ASP A 290 15.89 34.97 -25.23
CA ASP A 290 14.74 34.82 -26.14
C ASP A 290 13.99 33.52 -25.88
N ARG A 291 14.71 32.42 -25.61
CA ARG A 291 14.10 31.12 -25.30
C ARG A 291 13.34 31.16 -23.98
N PHE A 292 13.86 31.86 -22.96
CA PHE A 292 13.13 32.05 -21.70
C PHE A 292 11.85 32.87 -21.91
N LEU A 293 11.92 33.94 -22.71
CA LEU A 293 10.75 34.80 -23.00
C LEU A 293 9.67 34.11 -23.84
N GLU A 294 10.03 33.06 -24.60
CA GLU A 294 9.06 32.20 -25.30
C GLU A 294 8.30 31.26 -24.34
N VAL A 295 8.93 30.85 -23.23
CA VAL A 295 8.38 29.86 -22.30
C VAL A 295 7.68 30.51 -21.11
N ILE A 296 8.23 31.62 -20.61
CA ILE A 296 7.73 32.34 -19.44
C ILE A 296 6.95 33.56 -19.93
N ASP A 297 5.67 33.61 -19.57
CA ASP A 297 4.78 34.71 -19.95
C ASP A 297 4.14 35.33 -18.70
N GLY A 298 4.73 36.43 -18.24
CA GLY A 298 4.23 37.19 -17.09
C GLY A 298 4.84 36.74 -15.77
N VAL A 299 4.55 35.51 -15.31
CA VAL A 299 4.85 35.09 -13.94
C VAL A 299 5.85 33.91 -13.90
N PRO A 300 6.98 34.03 -13.17
CA PRO A 300 7.39 35.19 -12.35
C PRO A 300 7.75 36.41 -13.20
N ASP A 301 7.73 37.61 -12.59
CA ASP A 301 7.94 38.87 -13.30
C ASP A 301 9.38 39.09 -13.76
N TYR A 302 10.32 38.37 -13.15
CA TYR A 302 11.69 38.25 -13.61
C TYR A 302 12.31 36.91 -13.19
N ILE A 303 13.39 36.54 -13.87
CA ILE A 303 14.24 35.40 -13.53
C ILE A 303 15.71 35.82 -13.47
N LEU A 304 16.51 35.02 -12.78
CA LEU A 304 17.96 35.14 -12.69
C LEU A 304 18.58 34.00 -13.50
N ILE A 305 19.56 34.31 -14.34
CA ILE A 305 20.25 33.33 -15.19
C ILE A 305 21.74 33.30 -14.84
N ALA A 306 22.23 32.12 -14.49
CA ALA A 306 23.65 31.81 -14.31
C ALA A 306 24.20 31.14 -15.57
N ASP A 307 24.89 31.94 -16.39
CA ASP A 307 25.46 31.51 -17.67
C ASP A 307 27.00 31.51 -17.65
N ALA A 308 27.63 31.36 -18.82
CA ALA A 308 29.08 31.29 -18.93
C ALA A 308 29.81 32.50 -18.33
N ARG A 309 29.21 33.70 -18.36
CA ARG A 309 29.81 34.89 -17.74
C ARG A 309 29.74 34.83 -16.22
N THR A 310 28.66 34.27 -15.67
CA THR A 310 28.54 34.01 -14.22
C THR A 310 29.64 33.07 -13.74
N MET A 311 29.96 32.02 -14.51
CA MET A 311 30.94 31.00 -14.10
C MET A 311 32.40 31.48 -14.17
N THR A 312 32.69 32.49 -14.99
CA THR A 312 34.08 32.87 -15.33
C THR A 312 34.52 34.22 -14.77
N HIS A 313 33.57 35.10 -14.43
CA HIS A 313 33.88 36.45 -13.98
C HIS A 313 34.04 36.52 -12.45
N PRO A 314 35.01 37.26 -11.90
CA PRO A 314 35.30 37.27 -10.45
C PRO A 314 34.15 37.77 -9.56
N ASP A 315 33.29 38.66 -10.06
CA ASP A 315 32.09 39.11 -9.33
C ASP A 315 30.90 38.14 -9.43
N LEU A 316 31.03 37.01 -10.13
CA LEU A 316 29.99 36.01 -10.35
C LEU A 316 28.64 36.60 -10.81
N PRO A 317 28.61 37.49 -11.82
CA PRO A 317 27.44 38.28 -12.13
C PRO A 317 26.31 37.41 -12.70
N VAL A 318 25.13 37.48 -12.10
CA VAL A 318 23.90 36.82 -12.59
C VAL A 318 23.14 37.79 -13.48
N LEU A 319 22.48 37.26 -14.51
CA LEU A 319 21.65 38.06 -15.40
C LEU A 319 20.21 38.09 -14.87
N PHE A 320 19.72 39.26 -14.50
CA PHE A 320 18.30 39.47 -14.29
C PHE A 320 17.65 39.70 -15.65
N LEU A 321 16.55 39.00 -15.90
CA LEU A 321 15.74 39.10 -17.10
C LEU A 321 14.29 39.35 -16.70
N SER A 322 13.73 40.45 -17.16
CA SER A 322 12.31 40.77 -17.01
C SER A 322 11.46 39.84 -17.89
N THR A 323 10.60 39.07 -17.26
CA THR A 323 9.62 38.16 -17.89
C THR A 323 8.20 38.66 -17.74
N ALA A 324 8.03 39.88 -17.20
CA ALA A 324 6.75 40.56 -17.02
C ALA A 324 5.89 40.54 -18.29
N ALA A 325 4.57 40.64 -18.07
CA ALA A 325 3.61 40.71 -19.17
C ALA A 325 3.93 41.90 -20.08
N ALA A 326 3.71 41.75 -21.39
CA ALA A 326 4.07 42.79 -22.36
C ALA A 326 3.32 44.13 -22.16
N ASP A 327 2.20 44.10 -21.43
CA ASP A 327 1.38 45.25 -21.06
C ASP A 327 1.62 45.74 -19.62
N ALA A 328 2.61 45.19 -18.90
CA ALA A 328 2.97 45.66 -17.57
C ALA A 328 3.53 47.09 -17.63
N GLU A 329 2.85 48.04 -16.99
CA GLU A 329 3.24 49.45 -16.99
C GLU A 329 4.53 49.75 -16.19
N TRP A 330 4.98 48.80 -15.37
CA TRP A 330 6.04 48.97 -14.39
C TRP A 330 7.31 48.13 -14.70
N ALA A 331 7.30 47.31 -15.76
CA ALA A 331 8.48 46.55 -16.19
C ALA A 331 8.43 46.28 -17.70
N GLY A 332 9.53 46.55 -18.41
CA GLY A 332 9.66 46.20 -19.82
C GLY A 332 9.99 44.72 -19.98
N ARG A 333 9.15 43.96 -20.69
CA ARG A 333 9.46 42.56 -21.02
C ARG A 333 10.75 42.48 -21.83
N GLY A 334 11.69 41.66 -21.39
CA GLY A 334 13.00 41.51 -22.05
C GLY A 334 14.07 42.46 -21.54
N ASP A 335 13.75 43.41 -20.66
CA ASP A 335 14.75 44.22 -19.98
C ASP A 335 15.71 43.31 -19.20
N GLN A 336 16.99 43.65 -19.23
CA GLN A 336 18.02 42.80 -18.63
C GLN A 336 19.16 43.62 -18.02
N VAL A 337 19.69 43.13 -16.89
CA VAL A 337 20.85 43.71 -16.21
C VAL A 337 21.71 42.61 -15.59
N ARG A 338 23.03 42.79 -15.60
CA ARG A 338 23.95 41.93 -14.82
C ARG A 338 24.13 42.50 -13.44
N VAL A 339 23.92 41.67 -12.43
CA VAL A 339 24.08 42.04 -11.02
C VAL A 339 25.17 41.17 -10.43
N ALA A 340 26.14 41.77 -9.73
CA ALA A 340 27.14 41.01 -8.98
C ALA A 340 26.45 40.10 -7.95
N ALA A 341 26.93 38.87 -7.77
CA ALA A 341 26.26 37.89 -6.90
C ALA A 341 25.99 38.42 -5.48
N ARG A 342 26.91 39.22 -4.94
CA ARG A 342 26.79 39.84 -3.60
C ARG A 342 25.67 40.87 -3.46
N SER A 343 25.16 41.39 -4.57
CA SER A 343 24.16 42.46 -4.61
C SER A 343 22.77 41.92 -4.95
N VAL A 344 22.64 40.62 -5.22
CA VAL A 344 21.38 39.97 -5.61
C VAL A 344 20.29 40.14 -4.56
N ALA A 345 20.60 39.92 -3.29
CA ALA A 345 19.62 40.06 -2.21
C ALA A 345 19.02 41.47 -2.11
N ALA A 346 19.83 42.51 -2.30
CA ALA A 346 19.35 43.90 -2.29
C ALA A 346 18.52 44.23 -3.55
N VAL A 347 18.96 43.75 -4.72
CA VAL A 347 18.22 43.94 -5.97
C VAL A 347 16.88 43.18 -5.95
N ASP A 348 16.86 41.94 -5.50
CA ASP A 348 15.65 41.12 -5.34
C ASP A 348 14.63 41.81 -4.43
N ALA A 349 15.09 42.32 -3.28
CA ALA A 349 14.27 43.10 -2.36
C ALA A 349 13.68 44.36 -3.04
N ALA A 350 14.52 45.17 -3.70
CA ALA A 350 14.08 46.39 -4.38
C ALA A 350 13.09 46.12 -5.53
N LEU A 351 13.32 45.09 -6.33
CA LEU A 351 12.41 44.68 -7.41
C LEU A 351 11.09 44.14 -6.85
N SER A 352 11.13 43.36 -5.76
CA SER A 352 9.94 42.75 -5.14
C SER A 352 8.92 43.77 -4.62
N ILE A 353 9.40 44.96 -4.23
CA ILE A 353 8.55 46.08 -3.77
C ILE A 353 8.36 47.16 -4.85
N ALA A 354 8.84 46.91 -6.07
CA ALA A 354 8.82 47.85 -7.19
C ALA A 354 9.45 49.22 -6.87
N GLU A 355 10.53 49.23 -6.07
CA GLU A 355 11.32 50.45 -5.80
C GLU A 355 12.18 50.84 -7.00
N HIS A 356 12.67 49.83 -7.73
CA HIS A 356 13.45 49.97 -8.95
C HIS A 356 12.93 49.06 -10.06
N THR A 357 13.23 49.40 -11.31
CA THR A 357 13.03 48.53 -12.47
C THR A 357 14.36 47.96 -12.98
N ILE A 358 14.30 46.84 -13.72
CA ILE A 358 15.49 46.24 -14.32
C ILE A 358 16.20 47.21 -15.29
N ALA A 359 15.44 48.04 -16.03
CA ALA A 359 15.99 49.05 -16.93
C ALA A 359 16.76 50.16 -16.17
N GLU A 360 16.23 50.64 -15.05
CA GLU A 360 16.93 51.63 -14.21
C GLU A 360 18.24 51.08 -13.65
N LEU A 361 18.24 49.83 -13.17
CA LEU A 361 19.46 49.15 -12.72
C LEU A 361 20.48 48.98 -13.85
N ALA A 362 20.02 48.78 -15.09
CA ALA A 362 20.89 48.69 -16.26
C ALA A 362 21.56 50.04 -16.58
N ASP A 363 20.85 51.16 -16.42
CA ASP A 363 21.39 52.51 -16.60
C ASP A 363 22.41 52.90 -15.51
N GLU A 364 22.25 52.34 -14.30
CA GLU A 364 23.17 52.54 -13.17
C GLU A 364 24.37 51.58 -13.18
N ALA A 365 24.38 50.59 -14.08
CA ALA A 365 25.45 49.61 -14.14
C ALA A 365 26.82 50.26 -14.40
N GLY A 366 27.87 49.64 -13.86
CA GLY A 366 29.24 50.09 -14.08
C GLY A 366 29.64 50.07 -15.56
N ARG A 367 30.80 50.63 -15.90
CA ARG A 367 31.31 50.64 -17.29
C ARG A 367 31.48 49.26 -17.92
N ASP A 368 31.55 48.21 -17.10
CA ASP A 368 31.62 46.81 -17.50
C ASP A 368 30.23 46.15 -17.66
N GLY A 369 29.17 46.93 -17.50
CA GLY A 369 27.77 46.53 -17.58
C GLY A 369 27.30 45.70 -16.40
N ILE A 370 27.96 45.80 -15.23
CA ILE A 370 27.59 45.06 -14.00
C ILE A 370 27.18 46.06 -12.91
N TYR A 371 25.96 45.88 -12.38
CA TYR A 371 25.45 46.55 -11.19
C TYR A 371 26.02 45.92 -9.91
N ARG A 372 26.37 46.74 -8.91
CA ARG A 372 27.09 46.32 -7.71
C ARG A 372 26.61 47.04 -6.46
#